data_AF-A0A6P2FRU1-F1
#
_entry.id   AF-A0A6P2FRU1-F1
#
_cell.length_a   1.000
_cell.length_b   1.000
_cell.length_c   1.000
_cell.angle_alpha   90.00
_cell.angle_beta   90.00
_cell.angle_gamma   90.00
#
_symmetry.space_group_name_H-M   'P 1'
#
loop_
_entity.id
_entity.type
_entity.pdbx_description
1 polymer ?
#
loop_
_entity_poly.entity_id
_entity_poly.type
_entity_poly.pdbx_seq_one_letter_code
_entity_poly.pdbx_strand_id
1 'polypeptide(L)'
;MLKSTLGARRQRGFSLPEVLIALSVITIVSFMVIGAVGPWLGLKQNIDNDRRMQDIRQGLQAVYETRAYEAETLPAGQFFGLVTSTIDGAGNCNLQSSAFRQLNTLISDAGAQAAKDGYGNAWCVFVSGQLQKPVDGTTLYYRNISIVSAGSDSLLAPGTRMAADGLMNYSGDDVGITVSGYDVQYPKLKETLRRMSRVATSYEAYFSMRFLSYADRDITRDYFSQRYDASSAVASTEGGWANADALLANIGVSASDAFTAWERNNNIIVANYDEQLGSQRVRSPATTGTGILPYTAILAARVPAPAGVDLYVTRVAVGNY
;
A
#
# COMPACT_ATOMS: atom_id res chain seq x y z
N MET A 1 76.04 -34.08 -27.70
CA MET A 1 74.97 -34.73 -26.90
C MET A 1 74.16 -33.59 -26.28
N LEU A 2 72.86 -33.38 -26.47
CA LEU A 2 71.72 -34.13 -27.00
C LEU A 2 71.00 -33.30 -28.08
N LYS A 3 70.58 -33.91 -29.20
CA LYS A 3 69.63 -33.31 -30.14
C LYS A 3 68.21 -33.66 -29.69
N SER A 4 67.42 -32.64 -29.39
CA SER A 4 65.97 -32.74 -29.15
C SER A 4 65.26 -33.19 -30.42
N THR A 5 64.69 -34.40 -30.40
CA THR A 5 63.75 -34.90 -31.42
C THR A 5 62.32 -34.48 -31.04
N LEU A 6 61.90 -33.30 -31.49
CA LEU A 6 60.48 -32.96 -31.57
C LEU A 6 59.89 -33.74 -32.76
N GLY A 7 59.24 -34.86 -32.45
CA GLY A 7 58.46 -35.61 -33.43
C GLY A 7 57.33 -34.74 -33.95
N ALA A 8 57.42 -34.30 -35.20
CA ALA A 8 56.29 -33.73 -35.92
C ALA A 8 55.21 -34.81 -36.06
N ARG A 9 54.21 -34.81 -35.16
CA ARG A 9 52.97 -35.57 -35.34
C ARG A 9 52.34 -35.08 -36.64
N ARG A 10 52.41 -35.89 -37.70
CA ARG A 10 51.64 -35.69 -38.92
C ARG A 10 50.16 -35.55 -38.52
N GLN A 11 49.60 -34.35 -38.69
CA GLN A 11 48.15 -34.18 -38.75
C GLN A 11 47.68 -35.01 -39.95
N ARG A 12 47.04 -36.15 -39.66
CA ARG A 12 46.25 -36.86 -40.66
C ARG A 12 45.01 -36.01 -40.89
N GLY A 13 44.84 -35.52 -42.12
CA GLY A 13 43.59 -34.87 -42.52
C GLY A 13 42.42 -35.82 -42.27
N PHE A 14 41.31 -35.28 -41.76
CA PHE A 14 40.12 -36.06 -41.46
C PHE A 14 39.64 -36.79 -42.72
N SER A 15 39.41 -38.10 -42.60
CA SER A 15 38.79 -38.83 -43.69
C SER A 15 37.31 -38.44 -43.78
N LEU A 16 36.78 -38.34 -45.00
CA LEU A 16 35.36 -38.01 -45.26
C LEU A 16 34.38 -38.90 -44.45
N PRO A 17 34.66 -40.22 -44.25
CA PRO A 17 33.88 -41.07 -43.37
C PRO A 17 33.93 -40.69 -41.88
N GLU A 18 35.09 -40.27 -41.34
CA GLU A 18 35.20 -39.83 -39.94
C GLU A 18 34.41 -38.54 -39.67
N VAL A 19 34.37 -37.62 -40.64
CA VAL A 19 33.56 -36.40 -40.53
C VAL A 19 32.07 -36.73 -40.56
N LEU A 20 31.65 -37.69 -41.40
CA LEU A 20 30.27 -38.18 -41.45
C LEU A 20 29.86 -38.92 -40.17
N ILE A 21 30.75 -39.74 -39.60
CA ILE A 21 30.52 -40.42 -38.31
C ILE A 21 30.44 -39.38 -37.18
N ALA A 22 31.32 -38.39 -37.15
CA ALA A 22 31.27 -37.33 -36.14
C ALA A 22 29.97 -36.51 -36.24
N LEU A 23 29.54 -36.13 -37.45
CA LEU A 23 28.28 -35.39 -37.67
C LEU A 23 27.04 -36.22 -37.29
N SER A 24 27.04 -37.53 -37.57
CA SER A 24 25.93 -38.41 -37.19
C SER A 24 25.87 -38.63 -35.68
N VAL A 25 27.01 -38.78 -35.00
CA VAL A 25 27.06 -38.86 -33.53
C VAL A 25 26.63 -37.53 -32.90
N ILE A 26 27.11 -36.39 -33.41
CA ILE A 26 26.72 -35.06 -32.90
C ILE A 26 25.23 -34.83 -33.10
N THR A 27 24.65 -35.18 -34.25
CA THR A 27 23.20 -35.02 -34.45
C THR A 27 22.40 -35.93 -33.53
N ILE A 28 22.75 -37.21 -33.37
CA ILE A 28 22.05 -38.13 -32.46
C ILE A 28 22.14 -37.64 -31.00
N VAL A 29 23.33 -37.22 -30.55
CA VAL A 29 23.52 -36.65 -29.20
C VAL A 29 22.73 -35.35 -29.07
N SER A 30 22.71 -34.50 -30.09
CA SER A 30 21.93 -33.25 -30.06
C SER A 30 20.44 -33.51 -29.94
N PHE A 31 19.89 -34.49 -30.66
CA PHE A 31 18.47 -34.88 -30.55
C PHE A 31 18.13 -35.42 -29.16
N MET A 32 19.01 -36.21 -28.53
CA MET A 32 18.82 -36.69 -27.17
C MET A 32 18.87 -35.57 -26.13
N VAL A 33 19.79 -34.60 -26.29
CA VAL A 33 19.88 -33.44 -25.40
C VAL A 33 18.64 -32.54 -25.55
N ILE A 34 18.14 -32.30 -26.77
CA ILE A 34 16.93 -31.50 -27.00
C ILE A 34 15.70 -32.10 -26.30
N GLY A 35 15.56 -33.43 -26.29
CA GLY A 35 14.48 -34.13 -25.58
C GLY A 35 14.49 -33.96 -24.05
N ALA A 36 15.67 -33.76 -23.45
CA ALA A 36 15.82 -33.54 -22.01
C ALA A 36 15.81 -32.05 -21.63
N VAL A 37 16.20 -31.16 -22.54
CA VAL A 37 16.29 -29.71 -22.29
C VAL A 37 14.91 -29.05 -22.25
N GLY A 38 13.92 -29.52 -23.03
CA GLY A 38 12.56 -28.96 -23.04
C GLY A 38 11.87 -28.93 -21.66
N PRO A 39 11.73 -30.08 -20.96
CA PRO A 39 11.16 -30.12 -19.61
C PRO A 39 11.93 -29.28 -18.59
N TRP A 40 13.26 -29.21 -18.73
CA TRP A 40 14.10 -28.39 -17.85
C TRP A 40 13.92 -26.89 -18.09
N LEU A 41 13.76 -26.46 -19.34
CA LEU A 41 13.44 -25.08 -19.68
C LEU A 41 12.07 -24.67 -19.12
N GLY A 42 11.05 -25.51 -19.28
CA GLY A 42 9.72 -25.26 -18.71
C GLY A 42 9.75 -25.17 -17.18
N LEU A 43 10.47 -26.07 -16.51
CA LEU A 43 10.67 -25.99 -15.05
C LEU A 43 11.38 -24.70 -14.65
N LYS A 44 12.44 -24.30 -15.37
CA LYS A 44 13.16 -23.06 -15.11
C LYS A 44 12.24 -21.84 -15.26
N GLN A 45 11.46 -21.77 -16.33
CA GLN A 45 10.53 -20.66 -16.58
C GLN A 45 9.47 -20.56 -15.46
N ASN A 46 8.95 -21.70 -14.99
CA ASN A 46 8.04 -21.74 -13.84
C ASN A 46 8.70 -21.20 -12.56
N ILE A 47 9.90 -21.66 -12.24
CA ILE A 47 10.64 -21.20 -11.04
C ILE A 47 10.95 -19.70 -11.13
N ASP A 48 11.39 -19.24 -12.31
CA ASP A 48 11.67 -17.82 -12.55
C ASP A 48 10.39 -16.99 -12.44
N ASN A 49 9.24 -17.50 -12.93
CA ASN A 49 7.95 -16.85 -12.81
C ASN A 49 7.50 -16.71 -11.35
N ASP A 50 7.53 -17.80 -10.58
CA ASP A 50 7.12 -17.81 -9.18
C ASP A 50 7.98 -16.87 -8.32
N ARG A 51 9.30 -16.88 -8.55
CA ARG A 51 10.22 -15.96 -7.88
C ARG A 51 9.89 -14.51 -8.18
N ARG A 52 9.70 -14.17 -9.47
CA ARG A 52 9.34 -12.81 -9.90
C ARG A 52 8.00 -12.37 -9.31
N MET A 53 7.01 -13.26 -9.26
CA MET A 53 5.71 -13.00 -8.63
C MET A 53 5.86 -12.67 -7.15
N GLN A 54 6.70 -13.39 -6.40
CA GLN A 54 6.94 -13.10 -4.99
C GLN A 54 7.62 -11.75 -4.78
N ASP A 55 8.65 -11.43 -5.58
CA ASP A 55 9.34 -10.15 -5.53
C ASP A 55 8.37 -8.99 -5.84
N ILE A 56 7.57 -9.12 -6.89
CA ILE A 56 6.55 -8.12 -7.26
C ILE A 56 5.49 -7.98 -6.17
N ARG A 57 5.05 -9.07 -5.55
CA ARG A 57 4.08 -9.01 -4.43
C ARG A 57 4.61 -8.16 -3.29
N GLN A 58 5.84 -8.41 -2.85
CA GLN A 58 6.48 -7.66 -1.76
C GLN A 58 6.68 -6.20 -2.13
N GLY A 59 7.17 -5.92 -3.35
CA GLY A 59 7.35 -4.57 -3.86
C GLY A 59 6.03 -3.79 -3.92
N LEU A 60 4.97 -4.40 -4.46
CA LEU A 60 3.65 -3.78 -4.54
C LEU A 60 3.05 -3.52 -3.16
N GLN A 61 3.18 -4.47 -2.24
CA GLN A 61 2.72 -4.27 -0.86
C GLN A 61 3.45 -3.10 -0.20
N ALA A 62 4.77 -3.01 -0.32
CA ALA A 62 5.56 -1.91 0.23
C ALA A 62 5.21 -0.55 -0.40
N VAL A 63 4.99 -0.50 -1.72
CA VAL A 63 4.51 0.71 -2.40
C VAL A 63 3.12 1.09 -1.90
N TYR A 64 2.21 0.14 -1.73
CA TYR A 64 0.89 0.42 -1.19
C TYR A 64 0.99 0.95 0.24
N GLU A 65 1.81 0.33 1.09
CA GLU A 65 2.00 0.79 2.47
C GLU A 65 2.51 2.24 2.56
N THR A 66 3.37 2.65 1.63
CA THR A 66 3.94 4.01 1.58
C THR A 66 3.04 5.03 0.89
N ARG A 67 2.21 4.60 -0.06
CA ARG A 67 1.32 5.45 -0.86
C ARG A 67 -0.17 5.15 -0.65
N ALA A 68 -0.52 4.57 0.50
CA ALA A 68 -1.89 4.13 0.80
C ALA A 68 -2.90 5.28 0.72
N TYR A 69 -2.49 6.51 1.06
CA TYR A 69 -3.37 7.66 0.96
C TYR A 69 -3.61 8.07 -0.51
N GLU A 70 -2.52 8.24 -1.28
CA GLU A 70 -2.56 8.57 -2.71
C GLU A 70 -3.36 7.53 -3.51
N ALA A 71 -3.20 6.24 -3.18
CA ALA A 71 -3.86 5.11 -3.85
C ALA A 71 -5.37 5.30 -4.00
N GLU A 72 -6.03 5.85 -2.98
CA GLU A 72 -7.48 6.03 -2.97
C GLU A 72 -7.95 7.30 -3.68
N THR A 73 -7.03 8.22 -3.97
CA THR A 73 -7.30 9.45 -4.72
C THR A 73 -7.12 9.28 -6.23
N LEU A 74 -6.47 8.20 -6.67
CA LEU A 74 -6.22 7.94 -8.09
C LEU A 74 -7.49 7.52 -8.86
N PRO A 75 -7.55 7.73 -10.19
CA PRO A 75 -8.64 7.21 -11.01
C PRO A 75 -8.77 5.69 -10.96
N ALA A 76 -9.95 5.14 -11.30
CA ALA A 76 -10.16 3.70 -11.42
C ALA A 76 -9.13 3.06 -12.36
N GLY A 77 -8.66 1.85 -12.02
CA GLY A 77 -7.72 1.13 -12.88
C GLY A 77 -6.29 1.65 -12.86
N GLN A 78 -5.91 2.53 -11.94
CA GLN A 78 -4.55 3.08 -11.82
C GLN A 78 -4.00 2.97 -10.40
N PHE A 79 -2.70 2.68 -10.29
CA PHE A 79 -1.95 2.68 -9.03
C PHE A 79 -0.45 2.80 -9.29
N PHE A 80 0.23 3.80 -8.71
CA PHE A 80 1.70 3.94 -8.81
C PHE A 80 2.26 3.83 -10.25
N GLY A 81 1.59 4.48 -11.20
CA GLY A 81 1.94 4.41 -12.62
C GLY A 81 1.58 3.10 -13.33
N LEU A 82 1.20 2.04 -12.59
CA LEU A 82 0.54 0.88 -13.16
C LEU A 82 -0.87 1.26 -13.58
N VAL A 83 -1.28 0.76 -14.73
CA VAL A 83 -2.63 0.86 -15.24
C VAL A 83 -3.18 -0.54 -15.50
N THR A 84 -4.49 -0.70 -15.54
CA THR A 84 -5.06 -1.97 -16.02
C THR A 84 -4.62 -2.21 -17.46
N SER A 85 -4.08 -3.39 -17.74
CA SER A 85 -3.50 -3.72 -19.03
C SER A 85 -4.57 -3.72 -20.12
N THR A 86 -4.21 -3.15 -21.27
CA THR A 86 -4.92 -3.38 -22.53
C THR A 86 -4.52 -4.74 -23.06
N ILE A 87 -5.51 -5.59 -23.31
CA ILE A 87 -5.34 -6.92 -23.90
C ILE A 87 -5.70 -6.81 -25.38
N ASP A 88 -4.80 -7.23 -26.27
CA ASP A 88 -5.07 -7.23 -27.71
C ASP A 88 -6.03 -8.38 -28.11
N GLY A 89 -6.46 -8.40 -29.38
CA GLY A 89 -7.35 -9.43 -29.89
C GLY A 89 -6.77 -10.86 -29.89
N ALA A 90 -5.47 -11.01 -29.64
CA ALA A 90 -4.80 -12.30 -29.52
C ALA A 90 -4.62 -12.74 -28.06
N GLY A 91 -4.80 -11.84 -27.08
CA GLY A 91 -4.59 -12.15 -25.65
C GLY A 91 -3.28 -11.60 -25.09
N ASN A 92 -2.52 -10.79 -25.83
CA ASN A 92 -1.28 -10.20 -25.33
C ASN A 92 -1.57 -8.94 -24.51
N CYS A 93 -0.91 -8.84 -23.36
CA CYS A 93 -0.96 -7.66 -22.50
C CYS A 93 0.09 -6.62 -22.90
N ASN A 94 -0.26 -5.34 -22.78
CA ASN A 94 0.69 -4.25 -23.04
C ASN A 94 1.81 -4.21 -22.00
N LEU A 95 3.05 -3.97 -22.46
CA LEU A 95 4.22 -3.89 -21.60
C LEU A 95 4.30 -2.57 -20.82
N GLN A 96 4.27 -2.63 -19.49
CA GLN A 96 4.27 -1.44 -18.61
C GLN A 96 5.66 -1.11 -18.01
N SER A 97 6.69 -0.99 -18.86
CA SER A 97 8.10 -0.86 -18.44
C SER A 97 8.43 0.35 -17.55
N SER A 98 7.64 1.42 -17.56
CA SER A 98 7.87 2.61 -16.72
C SER A 98 7.49 2.35 -15.26
N ALA A 99 6.31 1.79 -15.03
CA ALA A 99 5.78 1.50 -13.70
C ALA A 99 6.64 0.45 -12.97
N PHE A 100 6.99 -0.64 -13.67
CA PHE A 100 7.89 -1.66 -13.11
C PHE A 100 9.30 -1.12 -12.86
N ARG A 101 9.80 -0.16 -13.64
CA ARG A 101 11.07 0.51 -13.34
C ARG A 101 11.04 1.30 -12.04
N GLN A 102 9.88 1.85 -11.65
CA GLN A 102 9.71 2.51 -10.36
C GLN A 102 9.67 1.50 -9.19
N LEU A 103 9.24 0.26 -9.45
CA LEU A 103 9.33 -0.84 -8.49
C LEU A 103 10.75 -1.38 -8.32
N ASN A 104 11.70 -1.14 -9.26
CA ASN A 104 13.07 -1.66 -9.22
C ASN A 104 13.89 -1.25 -7.97
N THR A 105 13.47 -0.24 -7.20
CA THR A 105 14.10 0.05 -5.91
C THR A 105 13.75 -0.98 -4.83
N LEU A 106 12.74 -1.82 -5.09
CA LEU A 106 12.12 -2.77 -4.16
C LEU A 106 12.11 -4.22 -4.69
N ILE A 107 12.44 -4.44 -5.97
CA ILE A 107 12.52 -5.77 -6.59
C ILE A 107 13.92 -6.05 -7.12
N SER A 108 14.30 -7.34 -7.16
CA SER A 108 15.66 -7.77 -7.52
C SER A 108 15.97 -7.63 -9.03
N ASP A 109 14.96 -7.42 -9.85
CA ASP A 109 15.09 -7.36 -11.31
C ASP A 109 15.40 -5.95 -11.83
N ALA A 110 16.21 -5.88 -12.89
CA ALA A 110 16.65 -4.62 -13.46
C ALA A 110 15.90 -4.23 -14.75
N GLY A 111 15.55 -2.95 -14.83
CA GLY A 111 15.15 -2.29 -16.08
C GLY A 111 13.81 -2.79 -16.63
N ALA A 112 13.76 -3.01 -17.95
CA ALA A 112 12.55 -3.46 -18.66
C ALA A 112 12.24 -4.95 -18.45
N GLN A 113 13.17 -5.74 -17.89
CA GLN A 113 12.95 -7.16 -17.62
C GLN A 113 12.02 -7.38 -16.43
N ALA A 114 11.96 -6.43 -15.49
CA ALA A 114 10.99 -6.44 -14.39
C ALA A 114 9.53 -6.43 -14.89
N ALA A 115 9.27 -5.87 -16.08
CA ALA A 115 7.95 -5.84 -16.69
C ALA A 115 7.58 -7.15 -17.41
N LYS A 116 8.44 -8.17 -17.34
CA LYS A 116 8.23 -9.47 -17.97
C LYS A 116 8.21 -10.61 -16.96
N ASP A 117 7.42 -11.62 -17.27
CA ASP A 117 7.29 -12.84 -16.48
C ASP A 117 8.40 -13.86 -16.76
N GLY A 118 8.34 -15.02 -16.10
CA GLY A 118 9.33 -16.10 -16.28
C GLY A 118 9.33 -16.73 -17.68
N TYR A 119 8.28 -16.50 -18.46
CA TYR A 119 8.13 -16.97 -19.84
C TYR A 119 8.61 -15.93 -20.87
N GLY A 120 8.86 -14.69 -20.44
CA GLY A 120 9.28 -13.57 -21.28
C GLY A 120 8.13 -12.71 -21.80
N ASN A 121 6.91 -12.99 -21.36
CA ASN A 121 5.69 -12.27 -21.69
C ASN A 121 5.54 -11.03 -20.80
N ALA A 122 4.78 -10.04 -21.25
CA ALA A 122 4.46 -8.89 -20.42
C ALA A 122 3.49 -9.29 -19.31
N TRP A 123 3.69 -8.77 -18.10
CA TRP A 123 2.71 -8.94 -17.02
C TRP A 123 1.36 -8.33 -17.41
N CYS A 124 0.28 -9.09 -17.20
CA CYS A 124 -1.08 -8.61 -17.27
C CYS A 124 -1.44 -7.98 -15.91
N VAL A 125 -1.59 -6.67 -15.91
CA VAL A 125 -1.88 -5.89 -14.70
C VAL A 125 -3.38 -5.63 -14.63
N PHE A 126 -3.99 -5.90 -13.49
CA PHE A 126 -5.38 -5.55 -13.21
C PHE A 126 -5.41 -4.72 -11.95
N VAL A 127 -5.94 -3.50 -12.05
CA VAL A 127 -6.15 -2.63 -10.89
C VAL A 127 -7.66 -2.47 -10.74
N SER A 128 -8.21 -2.81 -9.59
CA SER A 128 -9.64 -2.70 -9.37
C SER A 128 -10.11 -1.24 -9.45
N GLY A 129 -11.42 -1.06 -9.62
CA GLY A 129 -12.07 0.17 -9.17
C GLY A 129 -11.90 0.36 -7.66
N GLN A 130 -12.36 1.49 -7.15
CA GLN A 130 -12.33 1.74 -5.72
C GLN A 130 -13.37 0.85 -5.02
N LEU A 131 -12.87 -0.03 -4.16
CA LEU A 131 -13.67 -0.89 -3.32
C LEU A 131 -13.90 -0.20 -1.98
N GLN A 132 -14.99 -0.57 -1.31
CA GLN A 132 -15.36 0.03 -0.04
C GLN A 132 -15.86 -1.03 0.93
N LYS A 133 -15.54 -0.85 2.21
CA LYS A 133 -16.05 -1.69 3.29
C LYS A 133 -16.34 -0.83 4.52
N PRO A 134 -17.53 -0.93 5.14
CA PRO A 134 -17.80 -0.26 6.39
C PRO A 134 -16.97 -0.90 7.51
N VAL A 135 -16.20 -0.09 8.24
CA VAL A 135 -15.34 -0.51 9.35
C VAL A 135 -15.35 0.57 10.43
N ASP A 136 -15.60 0.18 11.68
CA ASP A 136 -15.54 1.06 12.86
C ASP A 136 -16.29 2.41 12.71
N GLY A 137 -17.46 2.39 12.04
CA GLY A 137 -18.30 3.59 11.85
C GLY A 137 -17.85 4.52 10.73
N THR A 138 -16.85 4.15 9.94
CA THR A 138 -16.43 4.85 8.72
C THR A 138 -16.40 3.92 7.51
N THR A 139 -16.33 4.49 6.31
CA THR A 139 -16.14 3.72 5.07
C THR A 139 -14.66 3.64 4.76
N LEU A 140 -14.10 2.44 4.78
CA LEU A 140 -12.72 2.21 4.37
C LEU A 140 -12.67 1.94 2.86
N TYR A 141 -12.00 2.84 2.15
CA TYR A 141 -11.73 2.68 0.72
C TYR A 141 -10.41 1.94 0.50
N TYR A 142 -10.40 1.05 -0.48
CA TYR A 142 -9.21 0.30 -0.87
C TYR A 142 -9.30 -0.17 -2.33
N ARG A 143 -8.18 -0.65 -2.87
CA ARG A 143 -8.09 -1.25 -4.19
C ARG A 143 -7.31 -2.54 -4.16
N ASN A 144 -7.64 -3.45 -5.05
CA ASN A 144 -6.87 -4.66 -5.27
C ASN A 144 -6.05 -4.51 -6.54
N ILE A 145 -4.77 -4.91 -6.47
CA ILE A 145 -3.87 -4.90 -7.60
C ILE A 145 -3.48 -6.34 -7.86
N SER A 146 -3.72 -6.81 -9.07
CA SER A 146 -3.36 -8.16 -9.49
C SER A 146 -2.37 -8.13 -10.64
N ILE A 147 -1.39 -9.01 -10.55
CA ILE A 147 -0.36 -9.21 -11.56
C ILE A 147 -0.47 -10.66 -12.01
N VAL A 148 -0.61 -10.86 -13.31
CA VAL A 148 -0.93 -12.15 -13.91
C VAL A 148 0.08 -12.44 -15.01
N SER A 149 0.66 -13.64 -14.98
CA SER A 149 1.41 -14.21 -16.09
C SER A 149 0.44 -14.94 -17.01
N ALA A 150 0.64 -14.75 -18.31
CA ALA A 150 -0.08 -15.47 -19.36
C ALA A 150 0.43 -16.91 -19.56
N GLY A 151 1.23 -17.43 -18.61
CA GLY A 151 1.72 -18.79 -18.65
C GLY A 151 2.63 -19.11 -19.84
N SER A 152 2.67 -20.40 -20.15
CA SER A 152 3.52 -21.00 -21.18
C SER A 152 2.97 -20.83 -22.59
N ASP A 153 1.64 -20.72 -22.73
CA ASP A 153 0.99 -20.47 -24.02
C ASP A 153 1.13 -19.02 -24.49
N SER A 154 1.59 -18.14 -23.59
CA SER A 154 1.88 -16.73 -23.80
C SER A 154 0.67 -15.84 -24.07
N LEU A 155 -0.55 -16.37 -23.91
CA LEU A 155 -1.78 -15.66 -24.22
C LEU A 155 -2.70 -15.70 -23.01
N LEU A 156 -3.18 -14.52 -22.58
CA LEU A 156 -4.12 -14.46 -21.48
C LEU A 156 -5.41 -15.21 -21.86
N ALA A 157 -5.80 -16.19 -21.04
CA ALA A 157 -6.99 -16.98 -21.31
C ALA A 157 -8.25 -16.09 -21.24
N PRO A 158 -9.25 -16.27 -22.13
CA PRO A 158 -10.48 -15.46 -22.14
C PRO A 158 -11.29 -15.50 -20.83
N GLY A 159 -11.10 -16.53 -20.01
CA GLY A 159 -11.72 -16.68 -18.70
C GLY A 159 -11.02 -15.90 -17.58
N THR A 160 -9.81 -15.41 -17.83
CA THR A 160 -8.99 -14.71 -16.85
C THR A 160 -9.37 -13.24 -16.77
N ARG A 161 -9.97 -12.85 -15.66
CA ARG A 161 -10.53 -11.51 -15.47
C ARG A 161 -10.64 -11.13 -14.02
N MET A 162 -10.53 -9.83 -13.77
CA MET A 162 -10.89 -9.24 -12.48
C MET A 162 -12.41 -9.01 -12.42
N ALA A 163 -13.06 -9.54 -11.39
CA ALA A 163 -14.45 -9.25 -11.10
C ALA A 163 -14.60 -7.85 -10.46
N ALA A 164 -15.84 -7.35 -10.41
CA ALA A 164 -16.13 -6.01 -9.88
C ALA A 164 -15.79 -5.85 -8.39
N ASP A 165 -15.73 -6.95 -7.64
CA ASP A 165 -15.29 -7.02 -6.24
C ASP A 165 -13.76 -7.03 -6.08
N GLY A 166 -13.02 -6.97 -7.20
CA GLY A 166 -11.56 -6.99 -7.22
C GLY A 166 -10.93 -8.36 -7.01
N LEU A 167 -11.71 -9.45 -7.09
CA LEU A 167 -11.19 -10.82 -7.09
C LEU A 167 -10.79 -11.25 -8.49
N MET A 168 -9.68 -12.00 -8.60
CA MET A 168 -9.23 -12.57 -9.85
C MET A 168 -9.84 -13.95 -10.06
N ASN A 169 -10.39 -14.16 -11.26
CA ASN A 169 -10.64 -15.50 -11.78
C ASN A 169 -9.51 -15.82 -12.77
N TYR A 170 -8.87 -16.98 -12.61
CA TYR A 170 -7.83 -17.48 -13.51
C TYR A 170 -8.37 -18.64 -14.35
N SER A 171 -7.87 -18.81 -15.55
CA SER A 171 -8.26 -19.85 -16.50
C SER A 171 -7.03 -20.32 -17.30
N GLY A 172 -7.08 -21.54 -17.84
CA GLY A 172 -5.95 -22.07 -18.61
C GLY A 172 -4.72 -22.32 -17.73
N ASP A 173 -3.54 -21.90 -18.21
CA ASP A 173 -2.28 -21.90 -17.49
C ASP A 173 -1.90 -20.52 -16.91
N ASP A 174 -2.84 -19.57 -16.91
CA ASP A 174 -2.66 -18.26 -16.28
C ASP A 174 -2.51 -18.40 -14.77
N VAL A 175 -1.51 -17.72 -14.22
CA VAL A 175 -1.26 -17.66 -12.79
C VAL A 175 -1.01 -16.22 -12.36
N GLY A 176 -1.43 -15.87 -11.15
CA GLY A 176 -1.27 -14.51 -10.68
C GLY A 176 -1.22 -14.36 -9.17
N ILE A 177 -0.91 -13.13 -8.79
CA ILE A 177 -0.97 -12.66 -7.41
C ILE A 177 -1.98 -11.53 -7.33
N THR A 178 -2.57 -11.35 -6.15
CA THR A 178 -3.38 -10.18 -5.82
C THR A 178 -2.87 -9.60 -4.51
N VAL A 179 -2.58 -8.30 -4.51
CA VAL A 179 -2.30 -7.51 -3.32
C VAL A 179 -3.58 -6.77 -2.97
N SER A 180 -4.14 -7.06 -1.80
CA SER A 180 -5.32 -6.34 -1.33
C SER A 180 -4.93 -5.08 -0.57
N GLY A 181 -5.43 -3.94 -1.04
CA GLY A 181 -5.30 -2.68 -0.30
C GLY A 181 -6.00 -2.72 1.05
N TYR A 182 -7.02 -3.58 1.24
CA TYR A 182 -7.72 -3.70 2.52
C TYR A 182 -6.76 -4.10 3.64
N ASP A 183 -5.84 -5.03 3.37
CA ASP A 183 -4.86 -5.54 4.34
C ASP A 183 -3.86 -4.46 4.77
N VAL A 184 -3.70 -3.39 3.97
CA VAL A 184 -2.87 -2.23 4.27
C VAL A 184 -3.69 -1.12 4.95
N GLN A 185 -4.87 -0.84 4.43
CA GLN A 185 -5.72 0.27 4.89
C GLN A 185 -6.30 0.01 6.29
N TYR A 186 -6.69 -1.24 6.58
CA TYR A 186 -7.33 -1.59 7.84
C TYR A 186 -6.41 -1.41 9.07
N PRO A 187 -5.16 -1.93 9.09
CA PRO A 187 -4.24 -1.68 10.20
C PRO A 187 -3.93 -0.19 10.40
N LYS A 188 -3.81 0.58 9.31
CA LYS A 188 -3.59 2.04 9.39
C LYS A 188 -4.78 2.78 10.01
N LEU A 189 -6.01 2.38 9.69
CA LEU A 189 -7.21 2.89 10.35
C LEU A 189 -7.18 2.59 11.85
N LYS A 190 -6.94 1.33 12.22
CA LYS A 190 -6.87 0.92 13.64
C LYS A 190 -5.81 1.67 14.42
N GLU A 191 -4.62 1.86 13.84
CA GLU A 191 -3.56 2.63 14.50
C GLU A 191 -3.92 4.11 14.63
N THR A 192 -4.56 4.70 13.62
CA THR A 192 -5.06 6.09 13.70
C THR A 192 -6.10 6.24 14.80
N LEU A 193 -7.06 5.32 14.91
CA LEU A 193 -8.06 5.33 16.00
C LEU A 193 -7.42 5.13 17.38
N ARG A 194 -6.38 4.29 17.49
CA ARG A 194 -5.60 4.14 18.72
C ARG A 194 -4.87 5.44 19.09
N ARG A 195 -4.25 6.12 18.13
CA ARG A 195 -3.60 7.42 18.33
C ARG A 195 -4.60 8.47 18.79
N MET A 196 -5.71 8.62 18.09
CA MET A 196 -6.80 9.53 18.48
C MET A 196 -7.32 9.23 19.89
N SER A 197 -7.43 7.95 20.27
CA SER A 197 -7.86 7.57 21.62
C SER A 197 -6.83 7.97 22.68
N ARG A 198 -5.52 7.86 22.40
CA ARG A 198 -4.46 8.35 23.30
C ARG A 198 -4.50 9.87 23.43
N VAL A 199 -4.66 10.60 22.32
CA VAL A 199 -4.80 12.06 22.33
C VAL A 199 -6.03 12.49 23.13
N ALA A 200 -7.18 11.84 22.90
CA ALA A 200 -8.41 12.08 23.67
C ALA A 200 -8.19 11.87 25.16
N THR A 201 -7.61 10.73 25.54
CA THR A 201 -7.34 10.38 26.94
C THR A 201 -6.42 11.42 27.61
N SER A 202 -5.35 11.86 26.93
CA SER A 202 -4.48 12.91 27.47
C SER A 202 -5.23 14.23 27.67
N TYR A 203 -6.13 14.58 26.75
CA TYR A 203 -6.91 15.80 26.84
C TYR A 203 -7.97 15.75 27.95
N GLU A 204 -8.63 14.60 28.12
CA GLU A 204 -9.57 14.33 29.23
C GLU A 204 -8.87 14.34 30.59
N ALA A 205 -7.67 13.74 30.67
CA ALA A 205 -6.84 13.77 31.88
C ALA A 205 -6.39 15.20 32.21
N TYR A 206 -5.99 15.97 31.18
CA TYR A 206 -5.66 17.38 31.33
C TYR A 206 -6.85 18.18 31.89
N PHE A 207 -8.05 18.01 31.31
CA PHE A 207 -9.27 18.64 31.81
C PHE A 207 -9.50 18.31 33.29
N SER A 208 -9.46 17.03 33.65
CA SER A 208 -9.71 16.55 35.01
C SER A 208 -8.70 17.11 36.01
N MET A 209 -7.42 17.13 35.64
CA MET A 209 -6.35 17.71 36.45
C MET A 209 -6.56 19.22 36.67
N ARG A 210 -6.96 19.95 35.63
CA ARG A 210 -7.29 21.38 35.75
C ARG A 210 -8.46 21.58 36.69
N PHE A 211 -9.57 20.88 36.52
CA PHE A 211 -10.73 20.94 37.41
C PHE A 211 -10.34 20.72 38.88
N LEU A 212 -9.57 19.67 39.17
CA LEU A 212 -9.12 19.32 40.52
C LEU A 212 -8.10 20.32 41.11
N SER A 213 -7.37 21.04 40.26
CA SER A 213 -6.38 22.04 40.70
C SER A 213 -7.01 23.33 41.22
N TYR A 214 -8.24 23.64 40.81
CA TYR A 214 -8.95 24.81 41.29
C TYR A 214 -9.65 24.54 42.63
N ALA A 215 -9.61 25.52 43.53
CA ALA A 215 -10.24 25.42 44.84
C ALA A 215 -11.78 25.52 44.78
N ASP A 216 -12.31 26.29 43.83
CA ASP A 216 -13.76 26.47 43.62
C ASP A 216 -14.40 25.25 42.94
N ARG A 217 -13.61 24.44 42.21
CA ARG A 217 -14.07 23.26 41.44
C ARG A 217 -15.34 23.59 40.65
N ASP A 218 -15.27 24.69 39.91
CA ASP A 218 -16.40 25.23 39.16
C ASP A 218 -16.75 24.33 37.97
N ILE A 219 -17.85 23.58 38.12
CA ILE A 219 -18.35 22.68 37.07
C ILE A 219 -18.82 23.42 35.82
N THR A 220 -19.12 24.72 35.92
CA THR A 220 -19.59 25.54 34.79
C THR A 220 -18.47 26.04 33.89
N ARG A 221 -17.21 25.85 34.31
CA ARG A 221 -16.03 26.22 33.54
C ARG A 221 -15.63 25.10 32.58
N ASP A 222 -15.30 25.49 31.35
CA ASP A 222 -14.69 24.60 30.36
C ASP A 222 -13.15 24.69 30.47
N TYR A 223 -12.53 23.57 30.80
CA TYR A 223 -11.08 23.46 30.98
C TYR A 223 -10.33 22.99 29.73
N PHE A 224 -11.02 22.78 28.59
CA PHE A 224 -10.36 22.38 27.35
C PHE A 224 -9.61 23.53 26.66
N SER A 225 -9.91 24.80 26.93
CA SER A 225 -9.31 25.91 26.19
C SER A 225 -9.07 27.17 27.01
N GLN A 226 -8.12 27.98 26.55
CA GLN A 226 -7.83 29.32 27.07
C GLN A 226 -9.00 30.30 27.01
N ARG A 227 -10.02 30.01 26.19
CA ARG A 227 -11.20 30.87 26.05
C ARG A 227 -12.00 30.97 27.33
N TYR A 228 -12.07 29.87 28.09
CA TYR A 228 -12.88 29.73 29.30
C TYR A 228 -12.03 29.50 30.55
N ASP A 229 -10.78 29.05 30.37
CA ASP A 229 -9.76 28.99 31.40
C ASP A 229 -8.49 29.70 30.92
N ALA A 230 -8.36 31.00 31.21
CA ALA A 230 -7.24 31.83 30.76
C ALA A 230 -5.85 31.30 31.17
N SER A 231 -5.77 30.42 32.17
CA SER A 231 -4.51 29.80 32.62
C SER A 231 -4.29 28.40 32.07
N SER A 232 -5.14 27.95 31.14
CA SER A 232 -4.96 26.71 30.39
C SER A 232 -3.70 26.78 29.53
N ALA A 233 -2.99 25.66 29.40
CA ALA A 233 -1.87 25.48 28.47
C ALA A 233 -2.31 25.25 27.01
N VAL A 234 -3.63 25.09 26.77
CA VAL A 234 -4.20 24.79 25.46
C VAL A 234 -4.95 26.00 24.92
N ALA A 235 -4.51 26.50 23.76
CA ALA A 235 -5.16 27.63 23.10
C ALA A 235 -6.59 27.29 22.66
N SER A 236 -7.42 28.30 22.46
CA SER A 236 -8.73 28.13 21.81
C SER A 236 -8.56 27.93 20.31
N THR A 237 -9.41 27.09 19.71
CA THR A 237 -9.48 26.95 18.24
C THR A 237 -10.37 28.00 17.58
N GLU A 238 -11.00 28.88 18.37
CA GLU A 238 -11.79 30.04 17.91
C GLU A 238 -12.87 29.75 16.86
N GLY A 239 -13.42 28.53 16.85
CA GLY A 239 -14.49 28.12 15.93
C GLY A 239 -13.95 27.59 14.62
N GLY A 240 -12.72 27.06 14.67
CA GLY A 240 -12.10 26.30 13.61
C GLY A 240 -11.41 25.04 14.15
N TRP A 241 -10.58 24.47 13.28
CA TRP A 241 -9.77 23.30 13.56
C TRP A 241 -8.30 23.67 13.65
N ALA A 242 -7.59 23.11 14.63
CA ALA A 242 -6.14 23.26 14.75
C ALA A 242 -5.46 21.88 14.81
N ASN A 243 -4.21 21.80 14.35
CA ASN A 243 -3.45 20.56 14.41
C ASN A 243 -3.13 20.17 15.86
N ALA A 244 -3.31 18.89 16.19
CA ALA A 244 -3.08 18.37 17.53
C ALA A 244 -1.61 18.49 17.96
N ASP A 245 -0.66 18.41 17.02
CA ASP A 245 0.78 18.49 17.30
C ASP A 245 1.18 19.83 17.91
N ALA A 246 0.64 20.93 17.38
CA ALA A 246 0.90 22.27 17.87
C ALA A 246 0.00 22.62 19.06
N LEU A 247 -1.29 22.30 18.97
CA LEU A 247 -2.27 22.72 19.98
C LEU A 247 -2.06 22.02 21.33
N LEU A 248 -1.70 20.73 21.30
CA LEU A 248 -1.64 19.87 22.49
C LEU A 248 -0.21 19.54 22.93
N ALA A 249 0.81 20.19 22.35
CA ALA A 249 2.22 19.97 22.69
C ALA A 249 2.49 20.11 24.20
N ASN A 250 1.82 21.05 24.87
CA ASN A 250 2.06 21.38 26.26
C ASN A 250 1.36 20.45 27.26
N ILE A 251 0.51 19.53 26.79
CA ILE A 251 -0.29 18.64 27.66
C ILE A 251 0.14 17.18 27.59
N GLY A 252 1.35 16.92 27.08
CA GLY A 252 1.95 15.57 27.08
C GLY A 252 1.45 14.65 25.96
N VAL A 253 0.86 15.20 24.89
CA VAL A 253 0.59 14.44 23.66
C VAL A 253 1.91 14.18 22.94
N SER A 254 2.20 12.91 22.64
CA SER A 254 3.37 12.55 21.84
C SER A 254 3.21 13.10 20.41
N ALA A 255 4.29 13.67 19.86
CA ALA A 255 4.32 14.13 18.48
C ALA A 255 3.91 13.01 17.48
N SER A 256 4.28 11.75 17.75
CA SER A 256 3.87 10.62 16.89
C SER A 256 2.37 10.35 16.88
N ASP A 257 1.69 10.69 17.97
CA ASP A 257 0.27 10.43 18.16
C ASP A 257 -0.60 11.52 17.57
N ALA A 258 -0.02 12.67 17.20
CA ALA A 258 -0.72 13.75 16.54
C ALA A 258 -0.94 13.53 15.03
N PHE A 259 -0.34 12.49 14.44
CA PHE A 259 -0.46 12.19 13.01
C PHE A 259 -1.19 10.89 12.75
N THR A 260 -1.86 10.81 11.61
CA THR A 260 -2.45 9.55 11.12
C THR A 260 -1.37 8.52 10.75
N ALA A 261 -1.77 7.25 10.62
CA ALA A 261 -0.87 6.18 10.20
C ALA A 261 -0.61 6.13 8.68
N TRP A 262 -1.31 6.96 7.89
CA TRP A 262 -1.14 7.02 6.44
C TRP A 262 0.02 7.92 6.04
N GLU A 263 0.04 9.15 6.57
CA GLU A 263 1.02 10.16 6.19
C GLU A 263 1.45 10.97 7.39
N ARG A 264 2.75 11.32 7.44
CA ARG A 264 3.30 12.22 8.46
C ARG A 264 2.81 13.66 8.32
N ASN A 265 2.28 14.06 7.17
CA ASN A 265 1.77 15.41 6.97
C ASN A 265 0.25 15.50 7.21
N ASN A 266 -0.41 14.36 7.46
CA ASN A 266 -1.84 14.30 7.73
C ASN A 266 -2.05 14.31 9.25
N ASN A 267 -2.19 15.52 9.79
CA ASN A 267 -2.41 15.77 11.21
C ASN A 267 -3.82 15.35 11.64
N ILE A 268 -3.91 14.83 12.87
CA ILE A 268 -5.15 14.82 13.62
C ILE A 268 -5.44 16.27 13.99
N ILE A 269 -6.65 16.70 13.69
CA ILE A 269 -7.13 18.05 13.99
C ILE A 269 -8.05 18.03 15.20
N VAL A 270 -8.06 19.12 15.93
CA VAL A 270 -8.81 19.30 17.18
C VAL A 270 -9.67 20.53 17.06
N ALA A 271 -10.88 20.46 17.62
CA ALA A 271 -11.73 21.60 17.87
C ALA A 271 -12.15 21.61 19.33
N ASN A 272 -11.92 22.72 20.02
CA ASN A 272 -12.28 22.92 21.43
C ASN A 272 -13.16 24.15 21.65
N TYR A 273 -13.65 24.76 20.57
CA TYR A 273 -14.58 25.88 20.61
C TYR A 273 -15.51 25.86 19.39
N ASP A 274 -16.81 26.05 19.62
CA ASP A 274 -17.90 26.28 18.65
C ASP A 274 -17.68 25.72 17.23
N GLU A 275 -17.64 24.40 17.15
CA GLU A 275 -17.36 23.69 15.90
C GLU A 275 -18.20 22.41 15.80
N GLN A 276 -18.48 21.97 14.58
CA GLN A 276 -19.28 20.77 14.30
C GLN A 276 -18.70 19.99 13.12
N LEU A 277 -18.64 18.66 13.26
CA LEU A 277 -18.29 17.76 12.16
C LEU A 277 -19.31 16.62 12.08
N GLY A 278 -20.10 16.62 11.00
CA GLY A 278 -21.22 15.71 10.84
C GLY A 278 -22.25 15.88 11.96
N SER A 279 -22.54 14.81 12.70
CA SER A 279 -23.46 14.84 13.85
C SER A 279 -22.81 15.22 15.18
N GLN A 280 -21.47 15.34 15.23
CA GLN A 280 -20.73 15.66 16.45
C GLN A 280 -20.50 17.17 16.55
N ARG A 281 -20.93 17.79 17.66
CA ARG A 281 -20.71 19.22 17.94
C ARG A 281 -19.95 19.39 19.25
N VAL A 282 -18.96 20.29 19.24
CA VAL A 282 -18.23 20.70 20.45
C VAL A 282 -19.23 21.26 21.45
N ARG A 283 -19.35 20.64 22.62
CA ARG A 283 -20.09 21.17 23.77
C ARG A 283 -19.18 22.08 24.58
N SER A 284 -19.44 23.38 24.53
CA SER A 284 -18.76 24.42 25.29
C SER A 284 -19.80 25.44 25.79
N PRO A 285 -19.43 26.37 26.67
CA PRO A 285 -20.34 27.44 27.08
C PRO A 285 -20.93 28.25 25.92
N ALA A 286 -20.24 28.38 24.78
CA ALA A 286 -20.78 29.06 23.59
C ALA A 286 -21.86 28.23 22.87
N THR A 287 -21.78 26.91 22.87
CA THR A 287 -22.68 26.06 22.08
C THR A 287 -23.86 25.52 22.88
N THR A 288 -23.65 25.21 24.16
CA THR A 288 -24.66 24.59 25.03
C THR A 288 -24.96 25.42 26.28
N GLY A 289 -24.28 26.55 26.50
CA GLY A 289 -24.45 27.36 27.71
C GLY A 289 -23.66 26.84 28.92
N THR A 290 -23.64 27.63 29.99
CA THR A 290 -22.76 27.46 31.17
C THR A 290 -23.18 26.37 32.15
N GLY A 291 -24.25 25.60 31.91
CA GLY A 291 -24.74 24.58 32.85
C GLY A 291 -24.98 23.20 32.24
N ILE A 292 -24.67 23.02 30.95
CA ILE A 292 -25.05 21.82 30.20
C ILE A 292 -23.82 20.91 30.00
N LEU A 293 -23.58 20.07 31.01
CA LEU A 293 -22.43 19.17 31.11
C LEU A 293 -22.67 17.79 30.47
N PRO A 294 -21.62 17.04 30.08
CA PRO A 294 -20.21 17.45 30.08
C PRO A 294 -19.83 18.35 28.90
N TYR A 295 -18.81 19.19 29.09
CA TYR A 295 -18.13 19.85 27.97
C TYR A 295 -17.28 18.84 27.20
N THR A 296 -17.00 19.12 25.93
CA THR A 296 -16.32 18.18 25.04
C THR A 296 -15.44 18.91 24.04
N ALA A 297 -14.28 18.33 23.71
CA ALA A 297 -13.53 18.66 22.51
C ALA A 297 -13.69 17.56 21.46
N ILE A 298 -13.60 17.91 20.18
CA ILE A 298 -13.67 16.95 19.07
C ILE A 298 -12.29 16.81 18.43
N LEU A 299 -11.90 15.57 18.19
CA LEU A 299 -10.75 15.18 17.40
C LEU A 299 -11.26 14.62 16.07
N ALA A 300 -10.62 14.98 14.97
CA ALA A 300 -10.90 14.42 13.67
C ALA A 300 -9.61 14.03 12.96
N ALA A 301 -9.65 12.95 12.19
CA ALA A 301 -8.54 12.50 11.38
C ALA A 301 -9.03 12.18 9.98
N ARG A 302 -8.36 12.74 8.97
CA ARG A 302 -8.71 12.52 7.57
C ARG A 302 -8.29 11.11 7.16
N VAL A 303 -9.20 10.37 6.55
CA VAL A 303 -8.95 9.02 6.04
C VAL A 303 -8.90 9.04 4.50
N PRO A 304 -8.17 8.10 3.87
CA PRO A 304 -8.15 7.98 2.41
C PRO A 304 -9.55 7.82 1.84
N ALA A 305 -9.84 8.57 0.78
CA ALA A 305 -11.14 8.63 0.14
C ALA A 305 -10.96 8.98 -1.35
N PRO A 306 -11.99 8.76 -2.19
CA PRO A 306 -11.97 9.18 -3.59
C PRO A 306 -11.58 10.66 -3.75
N ALA A 307 -10.97 11.02 -4.88
CA ALA A 307 -10.64 12.42 -5.17
C ALA A 307 -11.88 13.33 -5.03
N GLY A 308 -11.70 14.45 -4.32
CA GLY A 308 -12.78 15.40 -4.04
C GLY A 308 -13.72 15.00 -2.89
N VAL A 309 -13.49 13.87 -2.22
CA VAL A 309 -14.23 13.45 -1.03
C VAL A 309 -13.36 13.67 0.20
N ASP A 310 -13.86 14.51 1.11
CA ASP A 310 -13.27 14.67 2.43
C ASP A 310 -13.99 13.73 3.42
N LEU A 311 -13.29 12.68 3.85
CA LEU A 311 -13.78 11.73 4.84
C LEU A 311 -12.95 11.82 6.11
N TYR A 312 -13.65 11.87 7.24
CA TYR A 312 -13.03 11.95 8.56
C TYR A 312 -13.55 10.85 9.47
N VAL A 313 -12.66 10.33 10.30
CA VAL A 313 -13.06 9.64 11.53
C VAL A 313 -12.99 10.64 12.67
N THR A 314 -13.93 10.53 13.62
CA THR A 314 -14.02 11.44 14.75
C THR A 314 -13.88 10.72 16.07
N ARG A 315 -13.36 11.43 17.07
CA ARG A 315 -13.29 11.01 18.46
C ARG A 315 -13.64 12.20 19.33
N VAL A 316 -14.42 11.98 20.37
CA VAL A 316 -14.78 13.03 21.33
C VAL A 316 -13.95 12.84 22.59
N ALA A 317 -13.35 13.91 23.09
CA ALA A 317 -12.78 13.99 24.43
C ALA A 317 -13.83 14.61 25.35
N VAL A 318 -14.14 13.95 26.47
CA VAL A 318 -15.20 14.37 27.39
C VAL A 318 -14.63 14.90 28.70
N GLY A 319 -15.06 16.09 29.10
CA GLY A 319 -14.66 16.70 30.37
C GLY A 319 -15.22 15.89 31.54
N ASN A 320 -14.34 15.40 32.39
CA ASN A 320 -14.70 14.70 33.62
C ASN A 320 -14.51 15.63 34.83
N TYR A 321 -15.57 15.76 35.62
CA TYR A 321 -15.62 16.54 36.86
C TYR A 321 -15.48 15.61 38.06
#